data_AF-A0A2K3IY23-F1
#
_entry.id   AF-A0A2K3IY23-F1
#
_cell.length_a   1.000
_cell.length_b   1.000
_cell.length_c   1.000
_cell.angle_alpha   90.00
_cell.angle_beta   90.00
_cell.angle_gamma   90.00
#
_symmetry.space_group_name_H-M   'P 1'
#
loop_
_entity.id
_entity.type
_entity.pdbx_description
1 polymer ?
#
loop_
_entity_poly.entity_id
_entity_poly.type
_entity_poly.pdbx_seq_one_letter_code
_entity_poly.pdbx_strand_id
1 'polypeptide(L)' 'MSIVTNTDLPLKTFKKGKVRDVYQTNDKLLLIVTDRISAFDFVLHEPIPNKGICLT' A
#
# COMPACT_ATOMS: atom_id res chain seq x y z
N MET A 1 8.05 5.00 14.88
CA MET A 1 7.92 4.74 13.43
C MET A 1 6.46 4.40 13.15
N SER A 2 5.84 4.99 12.13
CA SER A 2 4.40 4.84 11.86
C SER A 2 4.10 3.64 10.97
N ILE A 3 3.18 2.77 11.38
CA ILE A 3 2.68 1.66 10.57
C ILE A 3 1.70 2.19 9.53
N VAL A 4 1.88 1.83 8.25
CA VAL A 4 1.03 2.31 7.15
C VAL A 4 0.17 1.17 6.62
N THR A 5 -1.12 1.14 6.98
CA THR A 5 -2.09 0.14 6.50
C THR A 5 -3.05 0.67 5.44
N ASN A 6 -3.29 1.98 5.41
CA ASN A 6 -4.12 2.66 4.43
C ASN A 6 -3.44 3.96 4.03
N THR A 7 -3.58 4.33 2.76
CA THR A 7 -3.16 5.64 2.26
C THR A 7 -4.37 6.41 1.77
N ASP A 8 -4.43 7.69 2.10
CA ASP A 8 -5.43 8.61 1.59
C ASP A 8 -4.71 9.88 1.15
N LEU A 9 -4.38 9.91 -0.15
CA LEU A 9 -3.65 11.00 -0.76
C LEU A 9 -4.61 11.81 -1.63
N PRO A 10 -4.40 13.13 -1.78
CA PRO A 10 -5.17 13.98 -2.68
C PRO A 10 -4.80 13.75 -4.16
N LEU A 11 -4.74 12.49 -4.58
CA LEU A 11 -4.47 12.03 -5.93
C LEU A 11 -5.59 11.10 -6.37
N LYS A 12 -5.82 11.02 -7.68
CA LYS A 12 -6.81 10.09 -8.22
C LYS A 12 -6.37 8.66 -7.94
N THR A 13 -7.17 7.92 -7.19
CA THR A 13 -6.91 6.49 -6.94
C THR A 13 -7.05 5.73 -8.25
N PHE A 14 -6.00 5.00 -8.64
CA PHE A 14 -6.03 4.13 -9.81
C PHE A 14 -6.48 2.72 -9.40
N LYS A 15 -5.87 2.15 -8.36
CA LYS A 15 -6.21 0.82 -7.83
C LYS A 15 -5.72 0.67 -6.39
N LYS A 16 -6.55 0.12 -5.50
CA LYS A 16 -6.09 -0.39 -4.19
C LYS A 16 -6.07 -1.92 -4.24
N GLY A 17 -4.89 -2.50 -4.08
CA GLY A 17 -4.68 -3.94 -3.99
C GLY A 17 -4.62 -4.44 -2.55
N LYS A 18 -4.25 -5.71 -2.37
CA LYS A 18 -4.10 -6.33 -1.04
C LYS A 18 -3.05 -5.64 -0.17
N VAL A 19 -1.91 -5.30 -0.77
CA VAL A 19 -0.74 -4.76 -0.06
C VAL A 19 -0.12 -3.52 -0.72
N ARG A 20 -0.67 -3.08 -1.85
CA ARG A 20 -0.18 -1.91 -2.62
C ARG A 20 -1.33 -1.01 -3.00
N ASP A 21 -1.15 0.29 -2.83
CA ASP A 21 -2.06 1.31 -3.32
C ASP A 21 -1.41 2.03 -4.49
N VAL A 22 -2.16 2.25 -5.57
CA VAL A 22 -1.69 2.87 -6.80
C VAL A 22 -2.51 4.12 -7.07
N TYR A 23 -1.81 5.23 -7.24
CA TYR A 23 -2.38 6.54 -7.55
C TYR A 23 -1.93 7.00 -8.92
N GLN A 24 -2.83 7.69 -9.62
CA GLN A 24 -2.49 8.36 -10.85
C GLN A 24 -1.83 9.71 -10.53
N THR A 25 -0.68 9.94 -11.12
CA THR A 25 -0.06 11.27 -11.25
C THR A 25 -0.25 11.75 -12.70
N ASN A 26 0.36 12.87 -13.09
CA ASN A 26 0.15 13.46 -14.42
C ASN A 26 0.35 12.45 -15.57
N ASP A 27 1.57 11.99 -15.78
CA ASP A 27 1.98 11.09 -16.86
C ASP A 27 2.47 9.73 -16.34
N LYS A 28 2.38 9.49 -15.02
CA LYS A 28 2.95 8.32 -14.34
C LYS A 28 1.99 7.74 -13.30
N LEU A 29 2.35 6.58 -12.78
CA LEU A 29 1.69 5.97 -11.63
C LEU A 29 2.60 6.06 -10.40
N LEU A 30 2.03 6.44 -9.27
CA LEU A 30 2.65 6.33 -7.96
C LEU A 30 2.20 5.01 -7.34
N LEU A 31 3.15 4.14 -7.03
CA LEU A 31 2.90 2.87 -6.36
C LEU A 31 3.42 2.95 -4.92
N ILE A 32 2.54 2.70 -3.95
CA ILE A 32 2.86 2.69 -2.53
C ILE A 32 2.73 1.26 -2.02
N VAL A 33 3.82 0.72 -1.45
CA VAL A 33 3.78 -0.57 -0.75
C VAL A 33 3.43 -0.31 0.71
N THR A 34 2.29 -0.84 1.17
CA THR A 34 1.85 -0.72 2.56
C THR A 34 2.46 -1.81 3.45
N ASP A 35 2.31 -1.65 4.76
CA ASP A 35 2.68 -2.64 5.77
C ASP A 35 1.67 -3.80 5.88
N ARG A 36 0.54 -3.74 5.15
CA ARG A 36 -0.39 -4.87 5.03
C ARG A 36 0.33 -6.08 4.42
N ILE A 37 -0.06 -7.26 4.86
CA ILE A 37 0.41 -8.54 4.35
C ILE A 37 -0.78 -9.44 4.01
N SER A 38 -0.61 -10.33 3.04
CA SER A 38 -1.64 -11.30 2.66
C SER A 38 -1.06 -12.69 2.56
N ALA A 39 -1.83 -13.70 2.99
CA ALA A 39 -1.53 -15.11 2.84
C ALA A 39 -2.82 -15.87 2.49
N PHE A 40 -2.72 -16.92 1.67
CA PHE A 40 -3.88 -17.73 1.24
C PHE A 40 -5.05 -16.90 0.69
N ASP A 41 -4.74 -15.87 -0.09
CA ASP A 41 -5.70 -14.92 -0.65
C ASP A 41 -6.44 -14.01 0.37
N PHE A 42 -6.08 -14.03 1.65
CA PHE A 42 -6.63 -13.13 2.68
C PHE A 42 -5.62 -12.05 3.10
N VAL A 43 -6.09 -10.82 3.32
CA VAL A 43 -5.31 -9.76 3.98
C VAL A 43 -5.40 -9.98 5.48
N LEU A 44 -4.26 -10.06 6.16
CA LEU A 44 -4.21 -10.32 7.60
C LEU A 44 -4.57 -9.05 8.39
N HIS A 45 -5.08 -9.23 9.62
CA HIS A 45 -5.43 -8.12 10.51
C HIS A 45 -4.19 -7.41 11.03
N GLU A 46 -3.17 -8.14 11.52
CA GLU A 46 -1.91 -7.54 11.93
C GLU A 46 -1.03 -7.17 10.73
N PRO A 47 -0.61 -5.89 10.60
CA PRO A 47 0.39 -5.49 9.61
C PRO A 47 1.80 -5.85 10.09
N ILE A 48 2.76 -5.84 9.16
CA ILE A 48 4.18 -6.01 9.47
C ILE A 48 4.86 -4.63 9.41
N PRO A 49 5.24 -4.04 10.55
CA PRO A 49 5.85 -2.71 10.58
C PRO A 49 7.09 -2.64 9.67
N ASN A 50 7.21 -1.55 8.93
CA ASN A 50 8.31 -1.27 7.99
C ASN A 50 8.39 -2.21 6.77
N LYS A 51 7.49 -3.19 6.60
CA LYS A 51 7.49 -4.05 5.42
C LYS A 51 7.40 -3.23 4.14
N GLY A 52 6.54 -2.22 4.11
CA GLY A 52 6.38 -1.36 2.93
C GLY A 52 7.70 -0.72 2.50
N ILE A 53 8.44 -0.21 3.49
CA ILE A 53 9.75 0.41 3.31
C ILE A 53 10.79 -0.63 2.87
N CYS A 54 10.85 -1.80 3.51
CA CYS A 54 11.83 -2.84 3.17
C CYS A 54 11.67 -3.42 1.76
N LEU A 55 10.49 -3.30 1.15
CA LEU A 55 10.18 -3.83 -0.18
C LEU A 55 10.25 -2.78 -1.29
N THR A 56 10.72 -1.57 -0.97
CA THR A 56 10.85 -0.43 -1.90
C THR A 56 12.31 -0.01 -1.98
#